data_AF-A0A352GKR8-F1
#
_entry.id   AF-A0A352GKR8-F1
#
_cell.length_a   1.000
_cell.length_b   1.000
_cell.length_c   1.000
_cell.angle_alpha   90.00
_cell.angle_beta   90.00
_cell.angle_gamma   90.00
#
_symmetry.space_group_name_H-M   'P 1'
#
loop_
_entity.id
_entity.type
_entity.pdbx_description
1 polymer ?
#
loop_
_entity_poly.entity_id
_entity_poly.type
_entity_poly.pdbx_seq_one_letter_code
_entity_poly.pdbx_strand_id
1 'polypeptide(L)'
;MDGTMTTPSANTARLQASLDSCETRREPFSHWLLDDVFTDEVVEGLRALPFDAPRVEYTKGARAANNDSRSYFDPGRRAEFTVCEDIAQGFQDPATVKRIEKMCGIDLAGSFLRLEYAQDRDGFWLHPHKDISVKKLSLLVYLSQAPEGEDWGTDIYAGPKEEDY
;
A
#
# COMPACT_ATOMS: atom_id res chain seq x y z
N MET A 1 16.53 -29.96 -3.32
CA MET A 1 15.48 -29.31 -4.13
C MET A 1 16.13 -28.07 -4.70
N ASP A 2 16.42 -28.12 -5.98
CA ASP A 2 17.17 -27.09 -6.68
C ASP A 2 16.23 -25.90 -6.86
N GLY A 3 16.40 -24.87 -6.02
CA GLY A 3 15.60 -23.66 -6.07
C GLY A 3 16.08 -22.83 -7.25
N THR A 4 15.46 -23.02 -8.42
CA THR A 4 15.60 -22.07 -9.53
C THR A 4 15.29 -20.69 -9.01
N MET A 5 16.34 -19.87 -8.86
CA MET A 5 16.20 -18.44 -8.59
C MET A 5 15.57 -17.83 -9.84
N THR A 6 14.24 -17.75 -9.84
CA THR A 6 13.50 -17.03 -10.87
C THR A 6 13.96 -15.58 -10.83
N THR A 7 14.41 -15.05 -11.96
CA THR A 7 14.75 -13.63 -12.07
C THR A 7 13.52 -12.81 -11.66
N PRO A 8 13.67 -11.82 -10.75
CA PRO A 8 12.55 -10.96 -10.38
C PRO A 8 11.97 -10.25 -11.61
N SER A 9 10.65 -10.03 -11.63
CA SER A 9 10.02 -9.21 -12.67
C SER A 9 10.61 -7.79 -12.65
N ALA A 10 10.43 -7.05 -13.76
CA ALA A 10 10.86 -5.65 -13.82
C ALA A 10 10.21 -4.82 -12.70
N ASN A 11 8.95 -5.12 -12.35
CA ASN A 11 8.25 -4.47 -11.26
C ASN A 11 8.82 -4.85 -9.88
N THR A 12 9.12 -6.12 -9.64
CA THR A 12 9.79 -6.53 -8.39
C THR A 12 11.14 -5.83 -8.24
N ALA A 13 11.93 -5.72 -9.31
CA ALA A 13 13.19 -4.98 -9.28
C ALA A 13 12.98 -3.48 -8.99
N ARG A 14 11.94 -2.86 -9.58
CA ARG A 14 11.55 -1.47 -9.32
C ARG A 14 11.17 -1.24 -7.86
N LEU A 15 10.30 -2.08 -7.31
CA LEU A 15 9.90 -2.04 -5.89
C LEU A 15 11.11 -2.15 -4.96
N GLN A 16 12.02 -3.08 -5.24
CA GLN A 16 13.25 -3.25 -4.45
C GLN A 16 14.16 -2.02 -4.51
N ALA A 17 14.30 -1.39 -5.68
CA ALA A 17 15.07 -0.16 -5.83
C ALA A 17 14.44 1.02 -5.07
N SER A 18 13.10 1.14 -5.09
CA SER A 18 12.36 2.14 -4.31
C SER A 18 12.57 1.96 -2.81
N LEU A 19 12.49 0.72 -2.31
CA LEU A 19 12.78 0.39 -0.91
C LEU A 19 14.22 0.75 -0.51
N ASP A 20 15.19 0.52 -1.39
CA ASP A 20 16.61 0.79 -1.11
C ASP A 20 16.97 2.28 -1.10
N SER A 21 16.17 3.11 -1.77
CA SER A 21 16.42 4.55 -1.94
C SER A 21 15.45 5.45 -1.18
N CYS A 22 14.51 4.86 -0.43
CA CYS A 22 13.46 5.60 0.27
C CYS A 22 14.01 6.62 1.29
N GLU A 23 13.27 7.70 1.48
CA GLU A 23 13.56 8.67 2.53
C GLU A 23 13.14 8.07 3.88
N THR A 24 14.05 8.06 4.85
CA THR A 24 13.73 7.64 6.22
C THR A 24 13.50 8.85 7.10
N ARG A 25 12.32 8.92 7.72
CA ARG A 25 11.96 9.93 8.73
C ARG A 25 11.80 9.27 10.09
N ARG A 26 12.16 10.00 11.14
CA ARG A 26 12.03 9.54 12.54
C ARG A 26 11.01 10.34 13.34
N GLU A 27 10.66 11.52 12.85
CA GLU A 27 9.67 12.40 13.46
C GLU A 27 8.43 12.47 12.57
N PRO A 28 7.22 12.36 13.14
CA PRO A 28 6.97 12.22 14.57
C PRO A 28 6.97 10.77 15.08
N PHE A 29 7.14 9.81 14.18
CA PHE A 29 7.52 8.43 14.46
C PHE A 29 8.31 7.89 13.26
N SER A 30 8.98 6.75 13.41
CA SER A 30 9.71 6.13 12.30
C SER A 30 8.78 5.78 11.14
N HIS A 31 8.99 6.40 9.97
CA HIS A 31 8.27 6.13 8.73
C HIS A 31 9.16 6.34 7.52
N TRP A 32 8.73 5.83 6.37
CA TRP A 32 9.50 5.83 5.13
C TRP A 32 8.65 6.39 4.00
N LEU A 33 9.25 7.26 3.20
CA LEU A 33 8.64 7.81 1.99
C LEU A 33 9.33 7.16 0.78
N LEU A 34 8.54 6.43 0.01
CA LEU A 34 8.99 5.73 -1.18
C LEU A 34 8.54 6.51 -2.41
N ASP A 35 9.44 6.66 -3.36
CA ASP A 35 9.16 7.20 -4.69
C ASP A 35 9.36 6.11 -5.75
N ASP A 36 8.66 6.24 -6.89
CA ASP A 36 8.83 5.35 -8.05
C ASP A 36 8.70 3.86 -7.66
N VAL A 37 7.62 3.52 -6.96
CA VAL A 37 7.39 2.19 -6.36
C VAL A 37 7.13 1.11 -7.41
N PHE A 38 6.41 1.47 -8.48
CA PHE A 38 5.98 0.56 -9.55
C PHE A 38 6.44 1.07 -10.90
N THR A 39 6.59 0.17 -11.88
CA THR A 39 6.88 0.57 -13.25
C THR A 39 5.68 1.28 -13.87
N ASP A 40 5.91 2.12 -14.90
CA ASP A 40 4.83 2.77 -15.66
C ASP A 40 3.81 1.76 -16.18
N GLU A 41 4.25 0.59 -16.65
CA GLU A 41 3.38 -0.50 -17.10
C GLU A 41 2.42 -0.98 -16.01
N VAL A 42 2.90 -1.13 -14.77
CA VAL A 42 2.07 -1.53 -13.63
C VAL A 42 1.12 -0.42 -13.21
N VAL A 43 1.57 0.84 -13.24
CA VAL A 43 0.71 1.99 -12.95
C VAL A 43 -0.43 2.08 -13.96
N GLU A 44 -0.15 1.95 -15.25
CA GLU A 44 -1.19 1.94 -16.29
C GLU A 44 -2.10 0.71 -16.20
N GLY A 45 -1.53 -0.46 -15.87
CA GLY A 45 -2.31 -1.68 -15.62
C GLY A 45 -3.29 -1.52 -14.45
N LEU A 46 -2.88 -0.88 -13.36
CA LEU A 46 -3.74 -0.57 -12.21
C LEU A 46 -4.88 0.38 -12.60
N ARG A 47 -4.59 1.41 -13.39
CA ARG A 47 -5.59 2.39 -13.86
C ARG A 47 -6.60 1.78 -14.82
N ALA A 48 -6.19 0.78 -15.59
CA ALA A 48 -7.06 0.08 -16.54
C ALA A 48 -7.96 -0.97 -15.87
N LEU A 49 -7.79 -1.25 -14.56
CA LEU A 49 -8.64 -2.20 -13.85
C LEU A 49 -10.11 -1.75 -13.92
N PRO A 50 -11.05 -2.63 -14.30
CA PRO A 50 -12.47 -2.30 -14.44
C PRO A 50 -13.17 -2.29 -13.07
N PHE A 51 -12.52 -1.75 -12.04
CA PHE A 51 -13.05 -1.67 -10.69
C PHE A 51 -13.75 -0.33 -10.50
N ASP A 52 -15.05 -0.41 -10.19
CA ASP A 52 -15.82 0.77 -9.85
C ASP A 52 -15.43 1.28 -8.47
N ALA A 53 -15.15 2.58 -8.37
CA ALA A 53 -14.97 3.23 -7.09
C ALA A 53 -16.26 3.08 -6.25
N PRO A 54 -16.18 2.72 -4.96
CA PRO A 54 -17.36 2.59 -4.11
C PRO A 54 -18.17 3.90 -4.06
N ARG A 55 -19.49 3.82 -4.20
CA ARG A 55 -20.40 5.00 -4.19
C ARG A 55 -20.90 5.35 -2.77
N VAL A 56 -20.10 5.07 -1.74
CA VAL A 56 -20.59 5.12 -0.37
C VAL A 56 -20.42 6.52 0.22
N GLU A 57 -21.44 7.01 0.94
CA GLU A 57 -21.35 8.27 1.66
C GLU A 57 -20.50 8.12 2.92
N TYR A 58 -19.44 8.91 3.02
CA TYR A 58 -18.52 8.92 4.16
C TYR A 58 -18.99 9.91 5.22
N THR A 59 -19.98 9.48 6.02
CA THR A 59 -20.56 10.34 7.08
C THR A 59 -19.89 10.20 8.45
N LYS A 60 -19.08 9.15 8.64
CA LYS A 60 -18.49 8.80 9.95
C LYS A 60 -16.96 8.87 10.02
N GLY A 61 -16.30 9.27 8.93
CA GLY A 61 -14.83 9.34 8.87
C GLY A 61 -14.10 8.02 9.14
N ALA A 62 -14.71 6.87 8.79
CA ALA A 62 -14.13 5.54 9.04
C ALA A 62 -14.38 4.57 7.88
N ARG A 63 -13.31 3.91 7.39
CA ARG A 63 -13.38 2.91 6.30
C ARG A 63 -14.10 1.62 6.69
N ALA A 64 -14.13 1.27 7.97
CA ALA A 64 -14.72 0.02 8.46
C ALA A 64 -16.23 -0.08 8.17
N ALA A 65 -16.93 1.04 7.96
CA ALA A 65 -18.34 1.06 7.61
C ALA A 65 -18.63 0.43 6.23
N ASN A 66 -17.62 0.31 5.36
CA ASN A 66 -17.78 0.01 3.93
C ASN A 66 -17.00 -1.23 3.50
N ASN A 67 -16.71 -2.15 4.43
CA ASN A 67 -15.82 -3.30 4.18
C ASN A 67 -16.24 -4.16 2.98
N ASP A 68 -17.54 -4.35 2.77
CA ASP A 68 -18.08 -5.18 1.69
C ASP A 68 -17.88 -4.56 0.29
N SER A 69 -17.61 -3.26 0.22
CA SER A 69 -17.32 -2.55 -1.03
C SER A 69 -15.83 -2.42 -1.34
N ARG A 70 -14.95 -2.96 -0.50
CA ARG A 70 -13.50 -2.82 -0.68
C ARG A 70 -13.00 -3.76 -1.77
N SER A 71 -12.16 -3.21 -2.63
CA SER A 71 -11.53 -3.94 -3.73
C SER A 71 -10.18 -4.49 -3.28
N TYR A 72 -10.05 -5.80 -3.17
CA TYR A 72 -8.78 -6.46 -2.80
C TYR A 72 -8.09 -7.09 -4.01
N PHE A 73 -6.82 -7.46 -3.89
CA PHE A 73 -6.17 -8.39 -4.83
C PHE A 73 -6.25 -9.81 -4.27
N ASP A 74 -7.47 -10.33 -4.17
CA ASP A 74 -7.72 -11.71 -3.75
C ASP A 74 -7.26 -12.72 -4.82
N PRO A 75 -7.22 -14.03 -4.51
CA PRO A 75 -6.77 -15.05 -5.47
C PRO A 75 -7.53 -15.06 -6.80
N GLY A 76 -8.83 -14.70 -6.81
CA GLY A 76 -9.63 -14.63 -8.03
C GLY A 76 -9.16 -13.49 -8.93
N ARG A 77 -9.02 -12.29 -8.36
CA ARG A 77 -8.53 -11.11 -9.10
C ARG A 77 -7.09 -11.23 -9.53
N ARG A 78 -6.25 -11.90 -8.74
CA ARG A 78 -4.87 -12.22 -9.12
C ARG A 78 -4.81 -13.19 -10.30
N ALA A 79 -5.73 -14.16 -10.37
CA ALA A 79 -5.84 -15.06 -11.51
C ALA A 79 -6.38 -14.36 -12.78
N GLU A 80 -7.24 -13.35 -12.60
CA GLU A 80 -7.87 -12.62 -13.70
C GLU A 80 -7.00 -11.48 -14.27
N PHE A 81 -6.32 -10.73 -13.40
CA PHE A 81 -5.56 -9.54 -13.77
C PHE A 81 -4.07 -9.73 -13.44
N THR A 82 -3.23 -9.82 -14.47
CA THR A 82 -1.79 -10.05 -14.32
C THR A 82 -1.09 -8.98 -13.47
N VAL A 83 -1.55 -7.73 -13.53
CA VAL A 83 -1.02 -6.63 -12.70
C VAL A 83 -1.24 -6.88 -11.20
N CYS A 84 -2.38 -7.46 -10.81
CA CYS A 84 -2.66 -7.81 -9.42
C CYS A 84 -1.72 -8.92 -8.93
N GLU A 85 -1.43 -9.91 -9.79
CA GLU A 85 -0.49 -10.98 -9.48
C GLU A 85 0.96 -10.48 -9.41
N ASP A 86 1.40 -9.65 -10.35
CA ASP A 86 2.77 -9.14 -10.38
C ASP A 86 3.09 -8.29 -9.14
N ILE A 87 2.15 -7.45 -8.68
CA ILE A 87 2.28 -6.70 -7.43
C ILE A 87 2.33 -7.66 -6.22
N ALA A 88 1.43 -8.65 -6.18
CA ALA A 88 1.40 -9.62 -5.09
C ALA A 88 2.73 -10.40 -5.01
N GLN A 89 3.26 -10.86 -6.14
CA GLN A 89 4.55 -11.55 -6.20
C GLN A 89 5.69 -10.61 -5.81
N GLY A 90 5.69 -9.35 -6.24
CA GLY A 90 6.71 -8.38 -5.85
C GLY A 90 6.83 -8.18 -4.34
N PHE A 91 5.70 -8.05 -3.64
CA PHE A 91 5.68 -7.92 -2.18
C PHE A 91 5.91 -9.24 -1.43
N GLN A 92 5.59 -10.39 -2.04
CA GLN A 92 5.85 -11.71 -1.45
C GLN A 92 7.24 -12.27 -1.80
N ASP A 93 7.98 -11.63 -2.71
CA ASP A 93 9.33 -12.03 -3.06
C ASP A 93 10.22 -12.04 -1.81
N PRO A 94 10.95 -13.13 -1.53
CA PRO A 94 11.75 -13.24 -0.31
C PRO A 94 12.82 -12.15 -0.14
N ALA A 95 13.37 -11.61 -1.24
CA ALA A 95 14.32 -10.51 -1.15
C ALA A 95 13.61 -9.20 -0.81
N THR A 96 12.42 -8.96 -1.36
CA THR A 96 11.58 -7.80 -0.99
C THR A 96 11.18 -7.86 0.49
N VAL A 97 10.70 -9.01 0.99
CA VAL A 97 10.33 -9.19 2.40
C VAL A 97 11.51 -8.90 3.32
N LYS A 98 12.70 -9.43 3.03
CA LYS A 98 13.91 -9.17 3.82
C LYS A 98 14.31 -7.70 3.84
N ARG A 99 14.11 -6.97 2.73
CA ARG A 99 14.36 -5.52 2.69
C ARG A 99 13.42 -4.78 3.61
N ILE A 100 12.13 -5.11 3.57
CA ILE A 100 11.11 -4.51 4.44
C ILE A 100 11.40 -4.81 5.92
N GLU A 101 11.69 -6.06 6.27
CA GLU A 101 12.04 -6.46 7.64
C GLU A 101 13.25 -5.70 8.16
N LYS A 102 14.31 -5.58 7.34
CA LYS A 102 15.52 -4.83 7.69
C LYS A 102 15.25 -3.34 7.83
N MET A 103 14.52 -2.76 6.89
CA MET A 103 14.19 -1.33 6.86
C MET A 103 13.38 -0.93 8.10
N CYS A 104 12.36 -1.72 8.43
CA CYS A 104 11.43 -1.42 9.51
C CYS A 104 11.84 -1.97 10.87
N GLY A 105 12.80 -2.90 10.92
CA GLY A 105 13.17 -3.59 12.16
C GLY A 105 12.06 -4.49 12.70
N ILE A 106 11.33 -5.17 11.81
CA ILE A 106 10.18 -6.03 12.14
C ILE A 106 10.41 -7.48 11.68
N ASP A 107 9.63 -8.40 12.23
CA ASP A 107 9.53 -9.80 11.78
C ASP A 107 8.17 -10.00 11.10
N LEU A 108 8.20 -10.42 9.83
CA LEU A 108 7.03 -10.70 9.02
C LEU A 108 6.74 -12.20 8.89
N ALA A 109 7.50 -13.07 9.55
CA ALA A 109 7.23 -14.51 9.56
C ALA A 109 5.82 -14.81 10.08
N GLY A 110 5.07 -15.64 9.33
CA GLY A 110 3.70 -16.01 9.66
C GLY A 110 2.66 -14.90 9.48
N SER A 111 3.04 -13.73 8.93
CA SER A 111 2.11 -12.69 8.52
C SER A 111 1.50 -12.98 7.13
N PHE A 112 0.40 -12.30 6.82
CA PHE A 112 -0.28 -12.40 5.53
C PHE A 112 -0.25 -11.05 4.81
N LEU A 113 0.10 -11.07 3.53
CA LEU A 113 -0.04 -9.90 2.66
C LEU A 113 -1.52 -9.67 2.36
N ARG A 114 -1.99 -8.43 2.58
CA ARG A 114 -3.32 -7.97 2.16
C ARG A 114 -3.18 -6.71 1.32
N LEU A 115 -3.48 -6.83 0.04
CA LEU A 115 -3.47 -5.71 -0.91
C LEU A 115 -4.90 -5.24 -1.18
N GLU A 116 -5.12 -3.94 -1.03
CA GLU A 116 -6.38 -3.26 -1.34
C GLU A 116 -6.13 -2.21 -2.43
N TYR A 117 -6.98 -2.21 -3.44
CA TYR A 117 -7.10 -1.13 -4.41
C TYR A 117 -8.21 -0.18 -3.97
N ALA A 118 -7.79 0.91 -3.34
CA ALA A 118 -8.68 1.93 -2.81
C ALA A 118 -8.91 3.03 -3.85
N GLN A 119 -10.18 3.39 -4.04
CA GLN A 119 -10.59 4.50 -4.91
C GLN A 119 -11.46 5.45 -4.10
N ASP A 120 -10.87 6.57 -3.69
CA ASP A 120 -11.56 7.60 -2.94
C ASP A 120 -12.27 8.57 -3.89
N ARG A 121 -13.43 9.07 -3.46
CA ARG A 121 -14.27 10.00 -4.21
C ARG A 121 -14.35 11.32 -3.46
N ASP A 122 -14.86 12.34 -4.14
CA ASP A 122 -15.16 13.62 -3.51
C ASP A 122 -15.96 13.45 -2.21
N GLY A 123 -15.57 14.23 -1.18
CA GLY A 123 -16.11 14.12 0.17
C GLY A 123 -15.55 12.95 1.02
N PHE A 124 -14.62 12.13 0.52
CA PHE A 124 -13.95 11.12 1.34
C PHE A 124 -12.97 11.76 2.34
N TRP A 125 -13.04 11.32 3.59
CA TRP A 125 -12.06 11.66 4.62
C TRP A 125 -12.07 10.60 5.73
N LEU A 126 -11.01 10.59 6.55
CA LEU A 126 -10.89 9.75 7.74
C LEU A 126 -10.57 10.60 8.97
N HIS A 127 -11.12 10.24 10.13
CA HIS A 127 -10.65 10.80 11.40
C HIS A 127 -9.19 10.38 11.66
N PRO A 128 -8.41 11.19 12.40
CA PRO A 128 -7.13 10.75 12.95
C PRO A 128 -7.32 9.43 13.70
N HIS A 129 -6.52 8.42 13.34
CA HIS A 129 -6.59 7.10 13.96
C HIS A 129 -5.23 6.42 13.92
N LYS A 130 -5.07 5.40 14.76
CA LYS A 130 -4.00 4.43 14.64
C LYS A 130 -4.51 3.23 13.88
N ASP A 131 -3.61 2.61 13.12
CA ASP A 131 -3.89 1.32 12.52
C ASP A 131 -4.16 0.25 13.59
N ILE A 132 -4.98 -0.74 13.22
CA ILE A 132 -5.32 -1.86 14.09
C ILE A 132 -4.08 -2.70 14.41
N SER A 133 -3.99 -3.19 15.66
CA SER A 133 -2.80 -3.86 16.21
C SER A 133 -2.38 -5.15 15.49
N VAL A 134 -3.25 -5.74 14.68
CA VAL A 134 -2.94 -6.94 13.88
C VAL A 134 -2.08 -6.64 12.65
N LYS A 135 -1.99 -5.37 12.22
CA LYS A 135 -1.10 -4.96 11.13
C LYS A 135 0.32 -4.82 11.65
N LYS A 136 1.28 -5.52 11.04
CA LYS A 136 2.71 -5.36 11.32
C LYS A 136 3.33 -4.18 10.58
N LEU A 137 2.76 -3.86 9.42
CA LEU A 137 3.16 -2.77 8.54
C LEU A 137 1.93 -2.28 7.76
N SER A 138 1.88 -0.99 7.50
CA SER A 138 0.97 -0.38 6.54
C SER A 138 1.77 0.42 5.52
N LEU A 139 1.38 0.32 4.25
CA LEU A 139 1.95 1.05 3.13
C LEU A 139 0.79 1.56 2.28
N LEU A 140 0.83 2.84 1.91
CA LEU A 140 -0.06 3.45 0.94
C LEU A 140 0.77 3.87 -0.26
N VAL A 141 0.36 3.45 -1.46
CA VAL A 141 0.97 3.87 -2.72
C VAL A 141 -0.07 4.70 -3.47
N TYR A 142 0.21 5.99 -3.67
CA TYR A 142 -0.69 6.88 -4.39
C TYR A 142 -0.49 6.74 -5.90
N LEU A 143 -1.59 6.67 -6.64
CA LEU A 143 -1.60 6.50 -8.10
C LEU A 143 -2.14 7.74 -8.85
N SER A 144 -2.55 8.78 -8.13
CA SER A 144 -2.99 10.07 -8.68
C SER A 144 -1.84 10.79 -9.39
N GLN A 145 -2.14 11.63 -10.39
CA GLN A 145 -1.14 12.39 -11.16
C GLN A 145 -1.30 13.89 -10.97
N ALA A 146 -0.17 14.59 -10.88
CA ALA A 146 -0.14 16.04 -10.93
C ALA A 146 -0.85 16.60 -12.19
N PRO A 147 -1.56 17.75 -12.07
CA PRO A 147 -1.75 18.51 -10.84
C PRO A 147 -2.88 17.95 -9.94
N GLU A 148 -3.60 16.92 -10.40
CA GLU A 148 -4.73 16.34 -9.69
C GLU A 148 -4.26 15.54 -8.46
N GLY A 149 -4.59 16.07 -7.29
CA GLY A 149 -4.31 15.40 -6.02
C GLY A 149 -2.92 15.62 -5.44
N GLU A 150 -2.20 16.66 -5.89
CA GLU A 150 -0.98 17.12 -5.22
C GLU A 150 -1.20 17.43 -3.73
N ASP A 151 -2.37 18.02 -3.41
CA ASP A 151 -2.78 18.33 -2.04
C ASP A 151 -3.58 17.18 -1.38
N TRP A 152 -3.66 16.00 -2.01
CA TRP A 152 -4.32 14.83 -1.42
C TRP A 152 -3.29 13.94 -0.73
N GLY A 153 -3.74 13.21 0.30
CA GLY A 153 -2.89 12.24 0.96
C GLY A 153 -3.28 12.02 2.41
N THR A 154 -2.32 11.50 3.16
CA THR A 154 -2.47 11.15 4.57
C THR A 154 -1.64 12.11 5.41
N ASP A 155 -2.32 12.84 6.29
CA ASP A 155 -1.64 13.61 7.33
C ASP A 155 -1.02 12.67 8.37
N ILE A 156 0.22 12.97 8.77
CA ILE A 156 0.93 12.26 9.83
C ILE A 156 0.92 13.12 11.10
N TYR A 157 0.35 12.56 12.17
CA TYR A 157 0.22 13.22 13.46
C TYR A 157 1.26 12.70 14.45
N ALA A 158 1.74 13.55 15.35
CA ALA A 158 2.69 13.14 16.40
C ALA A 158 2.06 12.35 17.54
N GLY A 159 0.75 12.49 17.72
CA GLY A 159 -0.02 11.92 18.80
C GLY A 159 -1.24 12.77 19.08
N PRO A 160 -2.16 12.31 19.94
CA PRO A 160 -3.20 13.18 20.50
C PRO A 160 -2.54 14.42 21.13
N LYS A 161 -3.20 15.57 21.03
CA LYS A 161 -2.82 16.73 21.84
C LYS A 161 -3.10 16.39 23.30
N GLU A 162 -2.39 17.01 24.26
CA GLU A 162 -2.69 16.83 25.70
C GLU A 162 -4.17 17.08 26.04
N GLU A 163 -4.83 17.94 25.27
CA GLU A 163 -6.24 18.32 25.39
C GLU A 163 -7.24 17.28 24.82
N ASP A 164 -6.76 16.22 24.16
CA ASP A 164 -7.58 15.09 23.69
C ASP A 164 -7.71 13.96 24.76
N TYR A 165 -7.17 14.17 25.98
CA TYR A 165 -7.22 13.26 27.13
C TYR A 165 -8.10 13.76 28.28
#